data_AF-A0A9X1HIU3-F1
#
_entry.id   AF-A0A9X1HIU3-F1
#
_cell.length_a   1.000
_cell.length_b   1.000
_cell.length_c   1.000
_cell.angle_alpha   90.00
_cell.angle_beta   90.00
_cell.angle_gamma   90.00
#
_symmetry.space_group_name_H-M   'P 1'
#
loop_
_entity.id
_entity.type
_entity.pdbx_description
1 polymer ?
#
loop_
_entity_poly.entity_id
_entity_poly.type
_entity_poly.pdbx_seq_one_letter_code
_entity_poly.pdbx_strand_id
1 'polypeptide(L)'
;MNLRKSYRNVNFVMMAAALFMLSACGATVKIQNVDFASPIETVAQPDSDGKVSDPRTGLSFNVMPLRDFERRTNPNLNVSEVRFIRSHDGFYFVTAPGFINVYVMQPREGELRSVKHIKINENGIQSPAFNQRNPVIQLLDGTGSSYDLTKDGII
;
A
#
# COMPACT_ATOMS: atom_id res chain seq x y z
N MET A 1 30.21 -48.59 40.42
CA MET A 1 30.40 -48.43 38.96
C MET A 1 29.13 -47.83 38.38
N ASN A 2 28.98 -46.49 38.20
CA ASN A 2 27.98 -45.87 37.29
C ASN A 2 27.87 -44.33 37.31
N LEU A 3 28.33 -43.63 38.36
CA LEU A 3 28.18 -42.15 38.45
C LEU A 3 28.90 -41.39 37.32
N ARG A 4 30.14 -41.77 36.97
CA ARG A 4 30.90 -41.17 35.86
C ARG A 4 30.24 -41.33 34.49
N LYS A 5 29.47 -42.42 34.29
CA LYS A 5 28.72 -42.69 33.05
C LYS A 5 27.49 -41.79 32.95
N SER A 6 26.82 -41.55 34.09
CA SER A 6 25.65 -40.67 34.21
C SER A 6 25.97 -39.21 33.89
N TYR A 7 27.02 -38.63 34.49
CA TYR A 7 27.41 -37.23 34.20
C TYR A 7 27.87 -37.02 32.75
N ARG A 8 28.54 -38.03 32.16
CA ARG A 8 28.95 -38.00 30.76
C ARG A 8 27.77 -38.02 29.80
N ASN A 9 26.71 -38.78 30.12
CA ASN A 9 25.47 -38.81 29.33
C ASN A 9 24.66 -37.51 29.48
N VAL A 10 24.59 -36.95 30.71
CA VAL A 10 23.90 -35.67 30.95
C VAL A 10 24.59 -34.52 30.21
N ASN A 11 25.93 -34.44 30.24
CA ASN A 11 26.66 -33.44 29.48
C ASN A 11 26.48 -33.60 27.96
N PHE A 12 26.38 -34.83 27.45
CA PHE A 12 26.13 -35.09 26.04
C PHE A 12 24.72 -34.64 25.60
N VAL A 13 23.71 -34.90 26.44
CA VAL A 13 22.32 -34.46 26.19
C VAL A 13 22.21 -32.94 26.27
N MET A 14 22.89 -32.30 27.22
CA MET A 14 22.90 -30.83 27.35
C MET A 14 23.60 -30.16 26.17
N MET A 15 24.70 -30.74 25.69
CA MET A 15 25.44 -30.26 24.52
C MET A 15 24.66 -30.48 23.22
N ALA A 16 23.96 -31.61 23.08
CA ALA A 16 23.05 -31.85 21.96
C ALA A 16 21.87 -30.86 21.97
N ALA A 17 21.27 -30.60 23.13
CA ALA A 17 20.19 -29.62 23.28
C ALA A 17 20.63 -28.18 22.94
N ALA A 18 21.87 -27.81 23.29
CA ALA A 18 22.45 -26.52 22.92
C ALA A 18 22.70 -26.39 21.40
N LEU A 19 23.07 -27.48 20.73
CA LEU A 19 23.23 -27.53 19.27
C LEU A 19 21.89 -27.40 18.52
N PHE A 20 20.80 -27.96 19.07
CA PHE A 20 19.45 -27.80 18.49
C PHE A 20 18.87 -26.38 18.65
N MET A 21 19.34 -25.60 19.63
CA MET A 21 18.91 -24.21 19.82
C MET A 21 19.54 -23.24 18.80
N LEU A 22 20.60 -23.64 18.10
CA LEU A 22 21.34 -22.79 17.14
C LEU A 22 20.87 -22.95 15.68
N SER A 23 20.02 -23.94 15.36
CA SER A 23 19.63 -24.25 13.97
C SER A 23 18.37 -23.54 13.48
N ALA A 24 17.80 -22.60 14.24
CA ALA A 24 16.50 -22.00 13.93
C ALA A 24 16.54 -20.69 13.11
N CYS A 25 17.71 -20.18 12.71
CA CYS A 25 17.80 -18.99 11.88
C CYS A 25 17.81 -19.36 10.39
N GLY A 26 16.63 -19.64 9.83
CA GLY A 26 16.49 -19.84 8.39
C GLY A 26 16.96 -18.60 7.63
N ALA A 27 17.78 -18.78 6.60
CA ALA A 27 18.24 -17.67 5.77
C ALA A 27 17.03 -17.02 5.07
N THR A 28 16.79 -15.74 5.35
CA THR A 28 15.77 -14.97 4.64
C THR A 28 16.24 -14.67 3.23
N VAL A 29 15.53 -15.19 2.23
CA VAL A 29 15.77 -14.84 0.82
C VAL A 29 15.11 -13.48 0.55
N LYS A 30 15.89 -12.51 0.08
CA LYS A 30 15.43 -11.16 -0.26
C LYS A 30 15.68 -10.85 -1.72
N ILE A 31 14.61 -10.55 -2.47
CA ILE A 31 14.69 -9.98 -3.81
C ILE A 31 14.66 -8.45 -3.66
N GLN A 32 15.54 -7.75 -4.38
CA GLN A 32 15.66 -6.29 -4.36
C GLN A 32 15.44 -5.72 -5.76
N ASN A 33 15.23 -4.41 -5.87
CA ASN A 33 14.96 -3.71 -7.14
C ASN A 33 13.75 -4.28 -7.87
N VAL A 34 12.70 -4.61 -7.12
CA VAL A 34 11.42 -5.06 -7.68
C VAL A 34 10.66 -3.83 -8.17
N ASP A 35 10.27 -3.85 -9.44
CA ASP A 35 9.33 -2.88 -9.98
C ASP A 35 7.90 -3.37 -9.72
N PHE A 36 7.19 -2.67 -8.84
CA PHE A 36 5.81 -2.98 -8.49
C PHE A 36 4.79 -2.21 -9.34
N ALA A 37 5.22 -1.42 -10.32
CA ALA A 37 4.34 -0.52 -11.05
C ALA A 37 3.20 -1.28 -11.74
N SER A 38 1.99 -0.73 -11.63
CA SER A 38 0.89 -1.14 -12.49
C SER A 38 0.94 -0.30 -13.76
N PRO A 39 0.97 -0.92 -14.96
CA PRO A 39 1.20 -0.18 -16.21
C PRO A 39 0.07 0.79 -16.57
N ILE A 40 -1.14 0.54 -16.06
CA ILE A 40 -2.36 1.30 -16.38
C ILE A 40 -3.08 1.58 -15.06
N GLU A 41 -3.67 2.76 -14.95
CA GLU A 41 -4.56 3.07 -13.83
C GLU A 41 -5.74 2.09 -13.74
N THR A 42 -6.31 2.02 -12.56
CA THR A 42 -7.63 1.42 -12.35
C THR A 42 -8.63 2.52 -12.11
N VAL A 43 -9.74 2.43 -12.84
CA VAL A 43 -10.94 3.22 -12.64
C VAL A 43 -12.04 2.24 -12.25
N ALA A 44 -12.55 2.37 -11.03
CA ALA A 44 -13.50 1.42 -10.47
C ALA A 44 -14.66 2.15 -9.79
N GLN A 45 -15.87 1.61 -9.96
CA GLN A 45 -17.05 2.11 -9.29
C GLN A 45 -17.21 1.38 -7.94
N PRO A 46 -17.36 2.10 -6.83
CA PRO A 46 -17.71 1.48 -5.56
C PRO A 46 -19.09 0.82 -5.63
N ASP A 47 -19.27 -0.30 -4.94
CA ASP A 47 -20.61 -0.87 -4.72
C ASP A 47 -21.40 -0.09 -3.65
N SER A 48 -22.59 -0.61 -3.28
CA SER A 48 -23.47 0.02 -2.29
C SER A 48 -22.85 0.19 -0.91
N ASP A 49 -21.87 -0.65 -0.55
CA ASP A 49 -21.17 -0.59 0.73
C ASP A 49 -19.86 0.22 0.62
N GLY A 50 -19.59 0.78 -0.56
CA GLY A 50 -18.37 1.53 -0.85
C GLY A 50 -17.15 0.67 -1.09
N LYS A 51 -17.33 -0.63 -1.33
CA LYS A 51 -16.22 -1.53 -1.67
C LYS A 51 -15.81 -1.32 -3.13
N VAL A 52 -14.51 -1.22 -3.34
CA VAL A 52 -13.85 -1.12 -4.63
C VAL A 52 -13.05 -2.41 -4.84
N SER A 53 -13.07 -2.95 -6.06
CA SER A 53 -12.31 -4.16 -6.40
C SER A 53 -11.71 -4.05 -7.80
N ASP A 54 -10.44 -4.43 -7.94
CA ASP A 54 -9.77 -4.60 -9.23
C ASP A 54 -9.47 -6.08 -9.47
N PRO A 55 -10.20 -6.76 -10.37
CA PRO A 55 -9.98 -8.17 -10.64
C PRO A 55 -8.63 -8.45 -11.29
N ARG A 56 -7.97 -7.44 -11.90
CA ARG A 56 -6.67 -7.62 -12.57
C ARG A 56 -5.53 -7.78 -11.57
N THR A 57 -5.56 -7.01 -10.48
CA THR A 57 -4.54 -7.03 -9.43
C THR A 57 -4.98 -7.82 -8.19
N GLY A 58 -6.27 -8.14 -8.07
CA GLY A 58 -6.85 -8.75 -6.87
C GLY A 58 -7.01 -7.78 -5.70
N LEU A 59 -6.71 -6.48 -5.90
CA LEU A 59 -6.86 -5.49 -4.85
C LEU A 59 -8.33 -5.21 -4.56
N SER A 60 -8.71 -5.22 -3.29
CA SER A 60 -10.03 -4.76 -2.85
C SER A 60 -9.92 -3.98 -1.55
N PHE A 61 -10.67 -2.90 -1.44
CA PHE A 61 -10.71 -2.04 -0.25
C PHE A 61 -12.04 -1.27 -0.18
N ASN A 62 -12.31 -0.64 0.96
CA ASN A 62 -13.47 0.22 1.14
C ASN A 62 -13.06 1.70 1.04
N VAL A 63 -13.73 2.48 0.17
CA VAL A 63 -13.41 3.92 -0.03
C VAL A 63 -14.11 4.86 0.95
N MET A 64 -15.10 4.38 1.71
CA MET A 64 -15.89 5.20 2.63
C MET A 64 -15.03 5.97 3.65
N PRO A 65 -13.96 5.40 4.25
CA PRO A 65 -13.08 6.17 5.14
C PRO A 65 -12.43 7.39 4.45
N LEU A 66 -12.05 7.29 3.17
CA LEU A 66 -11.50 8.41 2.41
C LEU A 66 -12.58 9.45 2.10
N ARG A 67 -13.77 9.01 1.68
CA ARG A 67 -14.92 9.89 1.47
C ARG A 67 -15.25 10.67 2.73
N ASP A 68 -15.33 10.00 3.87
CA ASP A 68 -15.74 10.62 5.14
C ASP A 68 -14.68 11.63 5.61
N PHE A 69 -13.41 11.37 5.32
CA PHE A 69 -12.33 12.33 5.55
C PHE A 69 -12.48 13.60 4.70
N GLU A 70 -12.79 13.45 3.40
CA GLU A 70 -13.03 14.54 2.44
C GLU A 70 -14.31 15.33 2.75
N ARG A 71 -15.34 14.66 3.30
CA ARG A 71 -16.61 15.28 3.67
C ARG A 71 -16.53 16.33 4.76
N ARG A 72 -15.40 16.39 5.49
CA ARG A 72 -15.14 17.48 6.43
C ARG A 72 -14.99 18.83 5.73
N THR A 73 -14.60 18.83 4.46
CA THR A 73 -14.53 20.03 3.61
C THR A 73 -15.74 20.13 2.67
N ASN A 74 -16.21 19.00 2.14
CA ASN A 74 -17.38 18.94 1.26
C ASN A 74 -18.43 17.94 1.77
N PRO A 75 -19.37 18.34 2.65
CA PRO A 75 -20.33 17.43 3.27
C PRO A 75 -21.20 16.63 2.29
N ASN A 76 -21.40 17.15 1.08
CA ASN A 76 -22.24 16.55 0.05
C ASN A 76 -21.46 15.66 -0.93
N LEU A 77 -20.16 15.46 -0.71
CA LEU A 77 -19.31 14.68 -1.60
C LEU A 77 -19.84 13.23 -1.73
N ASN A 78 -20.13 12.82 -2.95
CA ASN A 78 -20.44 11.44 -3.29
C ASN A 78 -19.30 10.86 -4.13
N VAL A 79 -19.03 9.57 -3.97
CA VAL A 79 -17.96 8.86 -4.68
C VAL A 79 -18.58 7.83 -5.59
N SER A 80 -18.81 8.20 -6.85
CA SER A 80 -19.30 7.29 -7.89
C SER A 80 -18.18 6.53 -8.60
N GLU A 81 -16.95 7.01 -8.50
CA GLU A 81 -15.78 6.47 -9.17
C GLU A 81 -14.55 6.69 -8.30
N VAL A 82 -13.66 5.70 -8.26
CA VAL A 82 -12.37 5.74 -7.57
C VAL A 82 -11.29 5.38 -8.56
N ARG A 83 -10.23 6.19 -8.55
CA ARG A 83 -9.07 6.01 -9.40
C ARG A 83 -7.87 5.68 -8.57
N PHE A 84 -7.11 4.68 -9.00
CA PHE A 84 -5.86 4.34 -8.34
C PHE A 84 -4.84 3.71 -9.27
N ILE A 85 -3.57 3.96 -8.96
CA ILE A 85 -2.43 3.38 -9.68
C ILE A 85 -1.35 3.00 -8.67
N ARG A 86 -0.57 1.94 -8.96
CA ARG A 86 0.55 1.51 -8.12
C ARG A 86 1.85 1.98 -8.72
N SER A 87 2.66 2.70 -7.93
CA SER A 87 3.99 3.13 -8.34
C SER A 87 5.01 2.00 -8.33
N HIS A 88 6.18 2.25 -8.94
CA HIS A 88 7.31 1.32 -8.97
C HIS A 88 7.79 0.91 -7.56
N ASP A 89 7.72 1.82 -6.58
CA ASP A 89 8.01 1.55 -5.17
C ASP A 89 6.92 0.76 -4.43
N GLY A 90 5.80 0.47 -5.11
CA GLY A 90 4.72 -0.36 -4.59
C GLY A 90 3.66 0.39 -3.78
N PHE A 91 3.69 1.72 -3.73
CA PHE A 91 2.64 2.54 -3.13
C PHE A 91 1.46 2.72 -4.10
N TYR A 92 0.25 2.76 -3.58
CA TYR A 92 -0.94 3.14 -4.35
C TYR A 92 -1.20 4.64 -4.21
N PHE A 93 -1.50 5.29 -5.32
CA PHE A 93 -2.03 6.64 -5.36
C PHE A 93 -3.52 6.52 -5.62
N VAL A 94 -4.36 7.07 -4.73
CA VAL A 94 -5.81 6.90 -4.77
C VAL A 94 -6.48 8.28 -4.76
N THR A 95 -7.44 8.50 -5.64
CA THR A 95 -8.29 9.70 -5.63
C THR A 95 -9.65 9.42 -6.26
N ALA A 96 -10.52 10.42 -6.27
CA ALA A 96 -11.83 10.37 -6.91
C ALA A 96 -12.24 11.79 -7.36
N PRO A 97 -13.16 11.92 -8.33
CA PRO A 97 -13.78 13.21 -8.61
C PRO A 97 -14.33 13.87 -7.34
N GLY A 98 -14.05 15.16 -7.18
CA GLY A 98 -14.43 15.97 -6.02
C GLY A 98 -13.51 15.86 -4.80
N PHE A 99 -12.55 14.92 -4.78
CA PHE A 99 -11.55 14.87 -3.71
C PHE A 99 -10.62 16.08 -3.80
N ILE A 100 -10.23 16.64 -2.65
CA ILE A 100 -9.20 17.70 -2.61
C ILE A 100 -7.78 17.12 -2.55
N ASN A 101 -7.65 15.82 -2.23
CA ASN A 101 -6.37 15.13 -2.07
C ASN A 101 -6.18 13.95 -3.04
N VAL A 102 -4.91 13.62 -3.29
CA VAL A 102 -4.47 12.27 -3.64
C VAL A 102 -3.91 11.60 -2.38
N TYR A 103 -4.36 10.38 -2.11
CA TYR A 103 -3.92 9.58 -0.98
C TYR A 103 -2.83 8.61 -1.41
N VAL A 104 -1.67 8.68 -0.75
CA VAL A 104 -0.60 7.68 -0.90
C VAL A 104 -0.84 6.58 0.12
N MET A 105 -1.07 5.37 -0.36
CA MET A 105 -1.43 4.20 0.43
C MET A 105 -0.30 3.16 0.36
N GLN A 106 0.20 2.76 1.53
CA GLN A 106 1.17 1.68 1.67
C GLN A 106 0.44 0.35 1.87
N PRO A 107 0.64 -0.67 1.02
CA PRO A 107 0.12 -2.00 1.27
C PRO A 107 0.87 -2.68 2.41
N ARG A 108 0.12 -3.31 3.31
CA ARG A 108 0.60 -4.16 4.40
C ARG A 108 -0.31 -5.38 4.54
N GLU A 109 0.02 -6.28 5.44
CA GLU A 109 -0.79 -7.48 5.69
C GLU A 109 -2.22 -7.08 6.11
N GLY A 110 -3.19 -7.39 5.23
CA GLY A 110 -4.61 -7.12 5.47
C GLY A 110 -5.04 -5.65 5.43
N GLU A 111 -4.14 -4.71 5.12
CA GLU A 111 -4.48 -3.27 5.16
C GLU A 111 -3.84 -2.44 4.02
N LEU A 112 -4.57 -1.40 3.60
CA LEU A 112 -4.02 -0.27 2.86
C LEU A 112 -3.93 0.92 3.82
N ARG A 113 -2.72 1.26 4.26
CA ARG A 113 -2.50 2.34 5.20
C ARG A 113 -2.18 3.64 4.48
N SER A 114 -2.93 4.71 4.73
CA SER A 114 -2.53 6.03 4.24
C SER A 114 -1.27 6.51 4.95
N VAL A 115 -0.27 6.92 4.17
CA VAL A 115 1.01 7.45 4.67
C VAL A 115 1.21 8.92 4.33
N LYS A 116 0.48 9.44 3.34
CA LYS A 116 0.53 10.84 2.92
C LYS A 116 -0.78 11.24 2.25
N HIS A 117 -1.25 12.45 2.54
CA HIS A 117 -2.32 13.11 1.80
C HIS A 117 -1.69 14.28 1.04
N ILE A 118 -1.73 14.23 -0.28
CA ILE A 118 -1.20 15.27 -1.16
C ILE A 118 -2.37 16.13 -1.58
N LYS A 119 -2.45 17.35 -1.04
CA LYS A 119 -3.49 18.31 -1.40
C LYS A 119 -3.25 18.82 -2.82
N ILE A 120 -4.27 18.74 -3.67
CA ILE A 120 -4.21 19.14 -5.09
C ILE A 120 -4.99 20.43 -5.31
N ASN A 121 -6.28 20.43 -4.97
CA ASN A 121 -7.18 21.55 -5.25
C ASN A 121 -8.22 21.68 -4.14
N GLU A 122 -8.32 22.86 -3.52
CA GLU A 122 -9.29 23.14 -2.45
C GLU A 122 -10.74 22.96 -2.87
N ASN A 123 -11.04 23.14 -4.15
CA ASN A 123 -12.38 23.03 -4.73
C ASN A 123 -12.69 21.61 -5.24
N GLY A 124 -11.78 20.67 -5.05
CA GLY A 124 -11.90 19.29 -5.53
C GLY A 124 -11.38 19.11 -6.95
N ILE A 125 -10.82 17.93 -7.20
CA ILE A 125 -10.29 17.51 -8.51
C ILE A 125 -11.47 17.14 -9.42
N GLN A 126 -11.54 17.70 -10.62
CA GLN A 126 -12.73 17.58 -11.48
C GLN A 126 -12.77 16.23 -12.20
N SER A 127 -11.74 15.95 -13.00
CA SER A 127 -11.64 14.72 -13.79
C SER A 127 -10.23 14.13 -13.62
N PRO A 128 -9.94 13.53 -12.44
CA PRO A 128 -8.63 12.96 -12.17
C PRO A 128 -8.28 11.89 -13.20
N ALA A 129 -7.02 11.82 -13.62
CA ALA A 129 -6.47 10.67 -14.34
C ALA A 129 -4.99 10.51 -13.97
N PHE A 130 -4.55 9.27 -13.79
CA PHE A 130 -3.16 8.96 -13.48
C PHE A 130 -2.42 8.40 -14.69
N ASN A 131 -1.20 8.88 -14.87
CA ASN A 131 -0.24 8.31 -15.81
C ASN A 131 1.00 7.81 -15.07
N GLN A 132 1.44 6.61 -15.41
CA GLN A 132 2.72 6.08 -14.95
C GLN A 132 3.87 6.80 -15.67
N ARG A 133 4.74 7.51 -14.95
CA ARG A 133 5.92 8.19 -15.51
C ARG A 133 7.12 8.01 -14.59
N ASN A 134 7.72 6.82 -14.58
CA ASN A 134 8.82 6.52 -13.66
C ASN A 134 9.88 7.64 -13.64
N PRO A 135 10.24 8.19 -12.47
CA PRO A 135 9.93 7.68 -11.12
C PRO A 135 8.63 8.22 -10.48
N VAL A 136 7.83 9.02 -11.18
CA VAL A 136 6.63 9.67 -10.64
C VAL A 136 5.33 9.03 -11.12
N ILE A 137 4.24 9.36 -10.43
CA ILE A 137 2.88 9.24 -10.93
C ILE A 137 2.43 10.64 -11.33
N GLN A 138 2.06 10.84 -12.58
CA GLN A 138 1.48 12.10 -13.01
C GLN A 138 -0.03 12.08 -12.80
N LEU A 139 -0.57 13.06 -12.08
CA LEU A 139 -1.99 13.34 -12.01
C LEU A 139 -2.34 14.42 -13.03
N LEU A 140 -3.37 14.18 -13.84
CA LEU A 140 -4.10 15.18 -14.60
C LEU A 140 -5.38 15.52 -13.83
N ASP A 141 -5.69 16.80 -13.63
CA ASP A 141 -6.85 17.22 -12.82
C ASP A 141 -8.14 17.49 -13.61
N GLY A 142 -8.03 17.51 -14.94
CA GLY A 142 -9.12 17.81 -15.87
C GLY A 142 -9.31 19.30 -16.19
N THR A 143 -8.57 20.20 -15.54
CA THR A 143 -8.60 21.66 -15.81
C THR A 143 -7.49 22.12 -16.76
N GLY A 144 -6.60 21.20 -17.13
CA GLY A 144 -5.38 21.46 -17.90
C GLY A 144 -4.13 21.50 -17.03
N SER A 145 -4.27 21.38 -15.70
CA SER A 145 -3.13 21.27 -14.78
C SER A 145 -2.67 19.82 -14.65
N SER A 146 -1.37 19.63 -14.42
CA SER A 146 -0.80 18.33 -14.08
C SER A 146 0.16 18.43 -12.91
N TYR A 147 0.26 17.36 -12.14
CA TYR A 147 1.10 17.28 -10.95
C TYR A 147 1.91 15.99 -10.98
N ASP A 148 3.21 16.11 -10.82
CA ASP A 148 4.10 14.96 -10.73
C ASP A 148 4.23 14.55 -9.25
N LEU A 149 3.74 13.35 -8.94
CA LEU A 149 3.54 12.87 -7.58
C LEU A 149 4.56 11.79 -7.23
N THR A 150 5.10 11.91 -6.02
CA THR A 150 5.88 10.89 -5.34
C THR A 150 5.21 10.52 -4.02
N LYS A 151 5.72 9.50 -3.33
CA LYS A 151 5.24 9.16 -1.98
C LYS A 151 5.43 10.31 -0.98
N ASP A 152 6.35 11.24 -1.27
CA ASP A 152 6.74 12.33 -0.37
C ASP A 152 5.95 13.63 -0.65
N GLY A 153 5.42 13.79 -1.88
CA GLY A 153 4.61 14.94 -2.29
C GLY A 153 4.66 15.22 -3.79
N ILE A 154 4.27 16.45 -4.15
CA ILE A 154 4.43 17.00 -5.50
C ILE A 154 5.90 17.40 -5.68
N ILE A 155 6.46 17.16 -6.88
CA ILE A 155 7.80 17.63 -7.28
C ILE A 155 7.74 18.54 -8.51
#